data_AF-A0A1F4F6J0-F1
#
_entry.id   AF-A0A1F4F6J0-F1
#
_cell.length_a   1.000
_cell.length_b   1.000
_cell.length_c   1.000
_cell.angle_alpha   90.00
_cell.angle_beta   90.00
_cell.angle_gamma   90.00
#
_symmetry.space_group_name_H-M   'P 1'
#
loop_
_entity.id
_entity.type
_entity.pdbx_description
1 polymer ?
#
loop_
_entity_poly.entity_id
_entity_poly.type
_entity_poly.pdbx_seq_one_letter_code
_entity_poly.pdbx_strand_id
1 'polypeptide(L)'
;MAHAEALLFAARRLLVQLEGLLAARQAGVRSFTLTLIHEEQESEVEVGLASAARDAERLARLLHEKLSALQLARPVEAIRLEARDFAPLVERSAGMFGDAGAEAEDWARLVERLRARLGHEAVSGLATHPDHRPEHAWRRVEPGEWDPREFRQPGPRPSWLLEPRRIPENSFRLLAGPERIESGWWDGDEASRDYFVARFAGDSLAWIYREAGEWFLHGLFA
;
A
#
# COMPACT_ATOMS: atom_id res chain seq x y z
N MET A 1 5.95 32.78 -6.78
CA MET A 1 4.67 32.08 -7.02
C MET A 1 4.05 32.44 -8.37
N ALA A 2 3.88 33.72 -8.74
CA ALA A 2 3.25 34.13 -10.01
C ALA A 2 3.87 33.51 -11.30
N HIS A 3 5.18 33.27 -11.33
CA HIS A 3 5.84 32.69 -12.51
C HIS A 3 5.52 31.20 -12.74
N ALA A 4 5.23 30.44 -11.67
CA ALA A 4 4.89 29.01 -11.77
C ALA A 4 3.53 28.83 -12.43
N GLU A 5 2.55 29.69 -12.11
CA GLU A 5 1.22 29.68 -12.74
C GLU A 5 1.30 30.05 -14.23
N ALA A 6 2.09 31.07 -14.58
CA ALA A 6 2.27 31.48 -15.98
C ALA A 6 2.96 30.39 -16.83
N LEU A 7 4.01 29.76 -16.31
CA LEU A 7 4.69 28.64 -16.99
C LEU A 7 3.78 27.42 -17.11
N LEU A 8 3.03 27.10 -16.05
CA LEU A 8 2.07 26.00 -16.10
C LEU A 8 0.97 26.27 -17.12
N PHE A 9 0.46 27.51 -17.19
CA PHE A 9 -0.52 27.92 -18.19
C PHE A 9 0.00 27.68 -19.62
N ALA A 10 1.24 28.07 -19.91
CA ALA A 10 1.87 27.80 -21.21
C ALA A 10 2.07 26.29 -21.45
N ALA A 11 2.51 25.54 -20.44
CA ALA A 11 2.79 24.11 -20.54
C ALA A 11 1.52 23.24 -20.70
N ARG A 12 0.35 23.71 -20.23
CA ARG A 12 -0.93 22.98 -20.37
C ARG A 12 -1.22 22.55 -21.80
N ARG A 13 -0.96 23.42 -22.78
CA ARG A 13 -1.17 23.09 -24.20
C ARG A 13 -0.26 21.95 -24.65
N LEU A 14 1.00 21.94 -24.23
CA LEU A 14 1.95 20.86 -24.55
C LEU A 14 1.55 19.54 -23.88
N LEU A 15 1.06 19.60 -22.63
CA LEU A 15 0.57 18.43 -21.90
C LEU A 15 -0.66 17.81 -22.56
N VAL A 16 -1.62 18.61 -23.03
CA VAL A 16 -2.78 18.12 -23.78
C VAL A 16 -2.37 17.48 -25.11
N GLN A 17 -1.39 18.06 -25.80
CA GLN A 17 -0.84 17.47 -27.02
C GLN A 17 -0.12 16.14 -26.76
N LEU A 18 0.66 16.06 -25.67
CA LEU A 18 1.30 14.83 -25.22
C LEU A 18 0.25 13.77 -24.90
N GLU A 19 -0.79 14.11 -24.13
CA GLU A 19 -1.90 13.20 -23.83
C GLU A 19 -2.52 12.63 -25.10
N GLY A 20 -2.84 13.48 -26.09
CA GLY A 20 -3.39 13.03 -27.36
C GLY A 20 -2.45 12.10 -28.14
N LEU A 21 -1.14 12.42 -28.15
CA LEU A 21 -0.11 11.61 -28.81
C LEU A 21 0.01 10.22 -28.17
N LEU A 22 -0.01 10.17 -26.83
CA LEU A 22 0.05 8.95 -26.02
C LEU A 22 -1.24 8.14 -26.15
N ALA A 23 -2.39 8.80 -26.15
CA ALA A 23 -3.70 8.17 -26.32
C ALA A 23 -3.81 7.45 -27.67
N ALA A 24 -3.39 8.11 -28.76
CA ALA A 24 -3.36 7.52 -30.10
C ALA A 24 -2.44 6.28 -30.21
N ARG A 25 -1.49 6.12 -29.27
CA ARG A 25 -0.54 5.00 -29.23
C ARG A 25 -0.84 3.99 -28.12
N GLN A 26 -1.94 4.15 -27.38
CA GLN A 26 -2.25 3.33 -26.20
C GLN A 26 -1.06 3.26 -25.22
N ALA A 27 -0.40 4.41 -25.04
CA ALA A 27 0.81 4.55 -24.25
C ALA A 27 0.63 5.57 -23.13
N GLY A 28 1.60 5.59 -22.23
CA GLY A 28 1.75 6.55 -21.14
C GLY A 28 3.23 6.82 -20.90
N VAL A 29 3.52 7.86 -20.13
CA VAL A 29 4.89 8.26 -19.79
C VAL A 29 5.21 7.94 -18.34
N ARG A 30 6.44 7.49 -18.08
CA ARG A 30 6.99 7.33 -16.72
C ARG A 30 7.78 8.56 -16.29
N SER A 31 8.27 9.34 -17.24
CA SER A 31 8.86 10.64 -17.00
C SER A 31 8.69 11.54 -18.21
N PHE A 32 8.74 12.85 -17.98
CA PHE A 32 8.88 13.85 -19.03
C PHE A 32 9.72 15.01 -18.49
N THR A 33 10.36 15.73 -19.40
CA THR A 33 11.20 16.89 -19.10
C THR A 33 10.59 18.14 -19.71
N LEU A 34 10.43 19.17 -18.90
CA LEU A 34 10.13 20.52 -19.38
C LEU A 34 11.42 21.33 -19.41
N THR A 35 11.90 21.68 -20.61
CA THR A 35 13.04 22.58 -20.79
C THR A 35 12.53 24.02 -20.90
N LEU A 36 13.02 24.87 -20.02
CA LEU A 36 12.81 26.32 -20.04
C LEU A 36 13.99 26.95 -20.78
N ILE A 37 13.70 27.64 -21.88
CA ILE A 37 14.70 28.26 -22.74
C ILE A 37 14.80 29.74 -22.35
N HIS A 38 16.01 30.15 -22.02
CA HIS A 38 16.39 31.52 -21.72
C HIS A 38 17.37 32.01 -22.80
N GLU A 39 17.60 33.32 -22.88
CA GLU A 39 18.44 33.98 -23.91
C GLU A 39 19.79 33.29 -24.18
N GLU A 40 20.46 32.77 -23.15
CA GLU A 40 21.78 32.11 -23.26
C GLU A 40 21.90 30.78 -22.48
N GLN A 41 20.81 30.26 -21.94
CA GLN A 41 20.84 29.04 -21.13
C GLN A 41 19.53 28.25 -21.23
N GLU A 42 19.60 26.94 -20.98
CA GLU A 42 18.43 26.08 -20.82
C GLU A 42 18.37 25.59 -19.35
N SER A 43 17.16 25.46 -18.80
CA SER A 43 16.93 24.87 -17.48
C SER A 43 15.91 23.74 -17.61
N GLU A 44 16.24 22.57 -17.10
CA GLU A 44 15.39 21.38 -17.21
C GLU A 44 14.64 21.10 -15.91
N VAL A 45 13.35 20.78 -16.05
CA VAL A 45 12.49 20.32 -14.97
C VAL A 45 12.02 18.92 -15.32
N GLU A 46 12.67 17.92 -14.73
CA GLU A 46 12.28 16.52 -14.88
C GLU A 46 11.15 16.16 -13.91
N VAL A 47 10.11 15.52 -14.45
CA VAL A 47 8.96 15.01 -13.70
C VAL A 47 8.90 13.50 -13.87
N GLY A 48 9.19 12.77 -12.80
CA GLY A 48 9.07 11.31 -12.73
C GLY A 48 7.74 10.87 -12.10
N LEU A 49 7.18 9.77 -12.59
CA LEU A 49 5.94 9.16 -12.12
C LEU A 49 6.20 7.74 -11.58
N ALA A 50 5.50 7.38 -10.50
CA ALA A 50 5.57 6.03 -9.95
C ALA A 50 4.98 4.96 -10.92
N SER A 51 3.98 5.34 -11.72
CA SER A 51 3.31 4.49 -12.71
C SER A 51 3.17 5.26 -14.02
N ALA A 52 3.17 4.56 -15.16
CA ALA A 52 2.88 5.19 -16.45
C ALA A 52 1.51 5.91 -16.39
N ALA A 53 1.44 7.13 -16.91
CA ALA A 53 0.21 7.89 -16.99
C ALA A 53 0.19 8.73 -18.27
N ARG A 54 -1.00 9.13 -18.71
CA ARG A 54 -1.19 10.04 -19.86
C ARG A 54 -2.08 11.25 -19.57
N ASP A 55 -2.88 11.21 -18.50
CA ASP A 55 -3.84 12.25 -18.11
C ASP A 55 -3.17 13.62 -17.90
N ALA A 56 -3.51 14.62 -18.72
CA ALA A 56 -2.85 15.91 -18.68
C ALA A 56 -3.08 16.67 -17.36
N GLU A 57 -4.21 16.47 -16.67
CA GLU A 57 -4.50 17.14 -15.41
C GLU A 57 -3.55 16.65 -14.29
N ARG A 58 -3.36 15.33 -14.19
CA ARG A 58 -2.40 14.70 -13.29
C ARG A 58 -0.97 15.12 -13.61
N LEU A 59 -0.58 15.15 -14.89
CA LEU A 59 0.76 15.60 -15.29
C LEU A 59 0.97 17.09 -14.94
N ALA A 60 -0.04 17.93 -15.14
CA ALA A 60 0.00 19.35 -14.79
C ALA A 60 0.17 19.58 -13.29
N ARG A 61 -0.50 18.78 -12.45
CA ARG A 61 -0.33 18.85 -10.99
C ARG A 61 1.10 18.54 -10.55
N LEU A 62 1.70 17.47 -11.08
CA LEU A 62 3.08 17.09 -10.75
C LEU A 62 4.08 18.15 -11.24
N LEU A 63 3.85 18.71 -12.43
CA LEU A 63 4.67 19.79 -12.96
C LEU A 63 4.55 21.06 -12.10
N HIS A 64 3.34 21.39 -11.64
CA HIS A 64 3.12 22.55 -10.76
C HIS A 64 3.91 22.44 -9.46
N GLU A 65 3.95 21.26 -8.83
CA GLU A 65 4.73 21.02 -7.61
C GLU A 65 6.23 21.31 -7.86
N LYS A 66 6.78 20.83 -8.99
CA LYS A 66 8.18 21.08 -9.36
C LYS A 66 8.46 22.54 -9.69
N LEU A 67 7.60 23.18 -10.49
CA LEU A 67 7.75 24.59 -10.85
C LEU A 67 7.61 25.53 -9.65
N SER A 68 6.79 25.17 -8.65
CA SER A 68 6.61 25.98 -7.44
C SER A 68 7.86 26.02 -6.57
N ALA A 69 8.68 24.97 -6.62
CA ALA A 69 9.97 24.90 -5.93
C ALA A 69 11.12 25.55 -6.72
N LEU A 70 10.91 25.86 -8.01
CA LEU A 70 11.96 26.38 -8.89
C LEU A 70 12.12 27.89 -8.73
N GLN A 71 13.35 28.33 -8.45
CA GLN A 71 13.72 29.74 -8.52
C GLN A 71 14.23 30.08 -9.93
N LEU A 72 13.48 30.90 -10.65
CA LEU A 72 13.86 31.38 -11.97
C LEU A 72 14.94 32.46 -11.85
N ALA A 73 16.12 32.20 -12.40
CA ALA A 73 17.21 33.18 -12.42
C ALA A 73 17.04 34.23 -13.55
N ARG A 74 16.34 33.88 -14.63
CA ARG A 74 16.13 34.72 -15.81
C ARG A 74 14.72 34.52 -16.39
N PRO A 75 14.18 35.50 -17.16
CA PRO A 75 12.94 35.32 -17.91
C PRO A 75 13.02 34.11 -18.86
N VAL A 76 11.88 33.45 -19.07
CA VAL A 76 11.75 32.32 -20.00
C VAL A 76 11.16 32.84 -21.30
N GLU A 77 11.84 32.58 -22.41
CA GLU A 77 11.41 33.01 -23.76
C GLU A 77 10.61 31.92 -24.47
N ALA A 78 10.96 30.66 -24.22
CA ALA A 78 10.27 29.51 -24.81
C ALA A 78 10.28 28.32 -23.84
N ILE A 79 9.33 27.40 -24.05
CA ILE A 79 9.27 26.14 -23.32
C ILE A 79 9.23 24.98 -24.32
N ARG A 80 9.90 23.88 -23.97
CA ARG A 80 9.92 22.63 -24.72
C ARG A 80 9.52 21.50 -23.77
N LEU A 81 8.63 20.63 -24.23
CA LEU A 81 8.29 19.40 -23.51
C LEU A 81 8.84 18.22 -24.28
N GLU A 82 9.58 17.35 -23.58
CA GLU A 82 10.13 16.13 -24.14
C GLU A 82 9.74 14.93 -23.27
N ALA A 83 9.30 13.84 -23.90
CA ALA A 83 9.04 12.57 -23.25
C ALA A 83 9.67 11.46 -24.09
N ARG A 84 10.66 10.76 -23.54
CA ARG A 84 11.48 9.78 -24.27
C ARG A 84 11.02 8.34 -24.08
N ASP A 85 10.49 8.01 -22.90
CA ASP A 85 10.09 6.65 -22.54
C ASP A 85 8.57 6.51 -22.57
N PHE A 86 8.05 5.97 -23.67
CA PHE A 86 6.64 5.63 -23.82
C PHE A 86 6.46 4.17 -23.39
N ALA A 87 5.79 3.99 -22.26
CA ALA A 87 5.39 2.68 -21.78
C ALA A 87 3.98 2.36 -22.28
N PRO A 88 3.69 1.09 -22.63
CA PRO A 88 2.32 0.67 -22.88
C PRO A 88 1.41 1.05 -21.71
N LEU A 89 0.36 1.80 -22.01
CA LEU A 89 -0.68 2.16 -21.05
C LEU A 89 -1.96 1.55 -21.59
N VAL A 90 -2.15 0.28 -21.24
CA VAL A 90 -3.41 -0.38 -21.49
C VAL A 90 -4.40 0.28 -20.56
N GLU A 91 -5.30 1.10 -21.11
CA GLU A 91 -6.59 1.33 -20.46
C GLU A 91 -7.29 -0.01 -20.46
N ARG A 92 -6.95 -0.82 -19.46
CA ARG A 92 -7.76 -1.95 -19.07
C ARG A 92 -9.04 -1.29 -18.63
N SER A 93 -9.99 -1.26 -19.57
CA SER A 93 -11.39 -1.07 -19.21
C SER A 93 -11.58 -2.03 -18.07
N ALA A 94 -11.72 -1.51 -16.86
CA ALA A 94 -12.30 -2.27 -15.80
C ALA A 94 -13.62 -2.71 -16.44
N GLY A 95 -13.71 -3.99 -16.81
CA GLY A 95 -15.01 -4.57 -17.05
C GLY A 95 -15.86 -4.15 -15.86
N MET A 96 -17.17 -4.03 -16.04
CA MET A 96 -18.07 -3.65 -14.95
C MET A 96 -17.89 -4.53 -13.67
N PHE A 97 -17.11 -5.62 -13.76
CA PHE A 97 -16.74 -6.56 -12.71
C PHE A 97 -15.22 -6.78 -12.51
N GLY A 98 -14.34 -5.91 -13.02
CA GLY A 98 -12.88 -6.09 -12.95
C GLY A 98 -12.37 -7.19 -13.90
N ASP A 99 -11.12 -7.08 -14.34
CA ASP A 99 -10.44 -8.16 -15.06
C ASP A 99 -9.39 -8.76 -14.11
N ALA A 100 -9.72 -9.93 -13.55
CA ALA A 100 -8.88 -10.59 -12.56
C ALA A 100 -7.46 -10.93 -13.09
N GLY A 101 -7.32 -11.15 -14.40
CA GLY A 101 -6.02 -11.39 -15.01
C GLY A 101 -5.18 -10.12 -15.09
N ALA A 102 -5.82 -9.01 -15.42
CA ALA A 102 -5.21 -7.69 -15.42
C ALA A 102 -4.74 -7.27 -14.01
N GLU A 103 -5.61 -7.40 -13.01
CA GLU A 103 -5.28 -7.05 -11.62
C GLU A 103 -4.09 -7.87 -11.11
N ALA A 104 -4.05 -9.18 -11.39
CA ALA A 104 -2.95 -10.05 -10.98
C ALA A 104 -1.58 -9.59 -11.56
N GLU A 105 -1.55 -9.16 -12.83
CA GLU A 105 -0.33 -8.68 -13.47
C GLU A 105 0.13 -7.31 -12.90
N ASP A 106 -0.82 -6.43 -12.57
CA ASP A 106 -0.51 -5.13 -11.96
C ASP A 106 0.02 -5.30 -10.52
N TRP A 107 -0.53 -6.26 -9.77
CA TRP A 107 -0.02 -6.66 -8.45
C TRP A 107 1.39 -7.24 -8.53
N ALA A 108 1.66 -8.15 -9.48
CA ALA A 108 2.99 -8.71 -9.68
C ALA A 108 4.03 -7.62 -9.95
N ARG A 109 3.72 -6.66 -10.83
CA ARG A 109 4.59 -5.51 -11.14
C ARG A 109 4.80 -4.58 -9.94
N LEU A 110 3.80 -4.41 -9.09
CA LEU A 110 3.95 -3.67 -7.84
C LEU A 110 4.92 -4.38 -6.90
N VAL A 111 4.75 -5.69 -6.70
CA VAL A 111 5.63 -6.52 -5.86
C VAL A 111 7.08 -6.45 -6.36
N GLU A 112 7.30 -6.58 -7.67
CA GLU A 112 8.64 -6.47 -8.27
C GLU A 112 9.30 -5.11 -7.98
N ARG A 113 8.56 -3.99 -8.15
CA ARG A 113 9.08 -2.66 -7.84
C ARG A 113 9.37 -2.47 -6.36
N LEU A 114 8.51 -2.99 -5.48
CA LEU A 114 8.73 -2.92 -4.04
C LEU A 114 9.98 -3.72 -3.64
N ARG A 115 10.15 -4.94 -4.18
CA ARG A 115 11.35 -5.77 -3.96
C ARG A 115 12.62 -5.13 -4.49
N ALA A 116 12.57 -4.51 -5.67
CA ALA A 116 13.71 -3.80 -6.25
C ALA A 116 14.18 -2.63 -5.37
N ARG A 117 13.27 -1.98 -4.62
CA ARG A 117 13.59 -0.83 -3.77
C ARG A 117 13.90 -1.18 -2.32
N LEU A 118 13.21 -2.17 -1.75
CA LEU A 118 13.26 -2.51 -0.33
C LEU A 118 14.07 -3.79 -0.05
N GLY A 119 14.42 -4.54 -1.09
CA GLY A 119 15.01 -5.87 -0.98
C GLY A 119 13.96 -6.99 -0.99
N HIS A 120 14.40 -8.20 -1.34
CA HIS A 120 13.53 -9.36 -1.48
C HIS A 120 12.82 -9.72 -0.16
N GLU A 121 13.55 -9.75 0.95
CA GLU A 121 13.07 -10.11 2.29
C GLU A 121 12.09 -9.09 2.89
N ALA A 122 12.04 -7.87 2.35
CA ALA A 122 11.18 -6.81 2.87
C ALA A 122 9.73 -6.89 2.36
N VAL A 123 9.46 -7.75 1.37
CA VAL A 123 8.14 -7.91 0.74
C VAL A 123 7.76 -9.38 0.71
N SER A 124 6.78 -9.74 1.55
CA SER A 124 6.29 -11.12 1.70
C SER A 124 4.77 -11.16 1.61
N GLY A 125 4.24 -12.32 1.19
CA GLY A 125 2.85 -12.67 1.37
C GLY A 125 2.59 -13.23 2.77
N LEU A 126 1.31 -13.35 3.12
CA LEU A 126 0.84 -14.01 4.34
C LEU A 126 -0.07 -15.17 3.97
N ALA A 127 0.10 -16.29 4.65
CA ALA A 127 -0.76 -17.47 4.51
C ALA A 127 -1.19 -17.97 5.88
N THR A 128 -2.35 -18.62 5.92
CA THR A 128 -2.74 -19.42 7.09
C THR A 128 -1.79 -20.59 7.27
N HIS A 129 -1.51 -20.92 8.52
CA HIS A 129 -0.80 -22.13 8.91
C HIS A 129 -1.73 -22.95 9.81
N PRO A 130 -1.82 -24.29 9.64
CA PRO A 130 -2.74 -25.14 10.40
C PRO A 130 -2.26 -25.37 11.84
N ASP A 131 -2.17 -24.29 12.60
CA ASP A 131 -1.89 -24.26 14.03
C ASP A 131 -3.00 -23.48 14.74
N HIS A 132 -3.45 -23.98 15.88
CA HIS A 132 -4.52 -23.35 16.65
C HIS A 132 -4.01 -22.19 17.52
N ARG A 133 -2.71 -22.19 17.86
CA ARG A 133 -2.05 -21.10 18.60
C ARG A 133 -2.04 -19.85 17.72
N PRO A 134 -2.64 -18.73 18.15
CA PRO A 134 -2.75 -17.51 17.31
C PRO A 134 -1.40 -16.97 16.83
N GLU A 135 -0.34 -17.17 17.60
CA GLU A 135 1.04 -16.77 17.26
C GLU A 135 1.60 -17.56 16.07
N HIS A 136 1.16 -18.81 15.91
CA HIS A 136 1.65 -19.78 14.91
C HIS A 136 0.62 -20.09 13.80
N ALA A 137 -0.57 -19.47 13.86
CA ALA A 137 -1.68 -19.71 12.93
C ALA A 137 -1.48 -19.07 11.53
N TRP A 138 -0.32 -18.45 11.30
CA TRP A 138 0.05 -17.82 10.04
C TRP A 138 1.55 -17.98 9.77
N ARG A 139 1.93 -17.81 8.50
CA ARG A 139 3.33 -17.80 8.08
C ARG A 139 3.56 -16.82 6.95
N ARG A 140 4.81 -16.37 6.80
CA ARG A 140 5.25 -15.65 5.60
C ARG A 140 5.40 -16.64 4.45
N VAL A 141 4.96 -16.21 3.27
CA VAL A 141 5.04 -16.97 2.01
C VAL A 141 5.45 -16.03 0.88
N GLU A 142 5.66 -16.56 -0.32
CA GLU A 142 5.85 -15.70 -1.49
C GLU A 142 4.57 -14.87 -1.77
N PRO A 143 4.69 -13.61 -2.18
CA PRO A 143 3.54 -12.81 -2.59
C PRO A 143 2.74 -13.52 -3.69
N GLY A 144 1.45 -13.77 -3.44
CA GLY A 144 0.56 -14.47 -4.36
C GLY A 144 0.59 -16.00 -4.29
N GLU A 145 1.40 -16.60 -3.41
CA GLU A 145 1.45 -18.05 -3.21
C GLU A 145 0.14 -18.60 -2.60
N TRP A 146 -0.48 -17.84 -1.71
CA TRP A 146 -1.67 -18.28 -0.98
C TRP A 146 -2.94 -17.56 -1.46
N ASP A 147 -4.01 -18.34 -1.66
CA ASP A 147 -5.32 -17.84 -2.06
C ASP A 147 -6.14 -17.42 -0.82
N PRO A 148 -6.49 -16.13 -0.66
CA PRO A 148 -7.29 -15.65 0.46
C PRO A 148 -8.67 -16.33 0.59
N ARG A 149 -9.19 -16.93 -0.48
CA ARG A 149 -10.46 -17.67 -0.46
C ARG A 149 -10.38 -18.97 0.32
N GLU A 150 -9.17 -19.45 0.60
CA GLU A 150 -8.92 -20.59 1.48
C GLU A 150 -9.07 -20.21 2.96
N PHE A 151 -9.08 -18.91 3.31
CA PHE A 151 -9.27 -18.47 4.68
C PHE A 151 -10.59 -19.00 5.24
N ARG A 152 -10.51 -19.57 6.44
CA ARG A 152 -11.67 -19.94 7.25
C ARG A 152 -11.46 -19.32 8.61
N GLN A 153 -12.33 -18.38 8.96
CA GLN A 153 -12.24 -17.70 10.25
C GLN A 153 -12.56 -18.72 11.36
N PRO A 154 -11.62 -19.01 12.29
CA PRO A 154 -11.80 -20.04 13.30
C PRO A 154 -12.72 -19.63 14.46
N GLY A 155 -13.22 -18.38 14.46
CA GLY A 155 -14.03 -17.79 15.52
C GLY A 155 -13.76 -16.29 15.68
N PRO A 156 -14.23 -15.67 16.77
CA PRO A 156 -13.88 -14.28 17.08
C PRO A 156 -12.39 -14.19 17.38
N ARG A 157 -11.62 -13.64 16.43
CA ARG A 157 -10.19 -13.37 16.58
C ARG A 157 -9.95 -11.87 16.55
N PRO A 158 -9.02 -11.34 17.38
CA PRO A 158 -8.72 -9.91 17.42
C PRO A 158 -8.06 -9.46 16.12
N SER A 159 -8.25 -8.19 15.76
CA SER A 159 -7.54 -7.58 14.62
C SER A 159 -6.07 -7.33 14.94
N TRP A 160 -5.74 -7.21 16.22
CA TRP A 160 -4.37 -6.98 16.69
C TRP A 160 -4.01 -7.97 17.79
N LEU A 161 -2.97 -8.77 17.54
CA LEU A 161 -2.35 -9.63 18.55
C LEU A 161 -1.26 -8.85 19.27
N LEU A 162 -1.22 -8.96 20.59
CA LEU A 162 -0.27 -8.28 21.47
C LEU A 162 0.70 -9.30 22.05
N GLU A 163 1.83 -8.84 22.58
CA GLU A 163 2.58 -9.67 23.51
C GLU A 163 1.73 -9.91 24.77
N PRO A 164 1.56 -11.17 25.22
CA PRO A 164 0.73 -11.50 26.36
C PRO A 164 1.12 -10.69 27.61
N ARG A 165 0.15 -9.95 28.16
CA ARG A 165 0.36 -9.15 29.37
C ARG A 165 -0.60 -9.55 30.47
N ARG A 166 -0.06 -9.86 31.63
CA ARG A 166 -0.86 -10.19 32.82
C ARG A 166 -1.80 -9.04 33.19
N ILE A 167 -3.05 -9.37 33.51
CA ILE A 167 -4.10 -8.44 33.92
C ILE A 167 -4.79 -8.92 35.21
N PRO A 168 -5.31 -8.01 36.04
CA PRO A 168 -6.08 -8.40 37.22
C PRO A 168 -7.50 -8.83 36.83
N GLU A 169 -8.04 -9.86 37.50
CA GLU A 169 -9.35 -10.47 37.22
C GLU A 169 -10.52 -9.47 37.28
N ASN A 170 -10.40 -8.41 38.09
CA ASN A 170 -11.44 -7.40 38.30
C ASN A 170 -11.38 -6.23 37.30
N SER A 171 -10.53 -6.30 36.27
CA SER A 171 -10.35 -5.20 35.30
C SER A 171 -11.23 -5.29 34.06
N PHE A 172 -11.98 -6.38 33.90
CA PHE A 172 -12.77 -6.66 32.70
C PHE A 172 -14.08 -7.35 33.03
N ARG A 173 -15.00 -7.34 32.06
CA ARG A 173 -16.23 -8.13 32.05
C ARG A 173 -16.17 -9.14 30.92
N LEU A 174 -16.35 -10.42 31.22
CA LEU A 174 -16.45 -11.47 30.21
C LEU A 174 -17.73 -11.30 29.39
N LEU A 175 -17.62 -11.44 28.07
CA LEU A 175 -18.72 -11.35 27.11
C LEU A 175 -18.97 -12.66 26.37
N ALA A 176 -17.91 -13.40 26.01
CA ALA A 176 -18.01 -14.69 25.33
C ALA A 176 -16.82 -15.60 25.69
N GLY A 177 -17.00 -16.92 25.53
CA GLY A 177 -16.00 -17.95 25.83
C GLY A 177 -16.50 -19.02 26.83
N PRO A 178 -15.66 -20.00 27.20
CA PRO A 178 -14.27 -20.16 26.75
C PRO A 178 -14.14 -20.79 25.35
N GLU A 179 -13.17 -20.32 24.58
CA GLU A 179 -12.52 -21.08 23.50
C GLU A 179 -11.25 -21.72 24.06
N ARG A 180 -11.20 -23.05 24.10
CA ARG A 180 -10.03 -23.78 24.63
C ARG A 180 -9.04 -24.08 23.53
N ILE A 181 -7.79 -23.67 23.73
CA ILE A 181 -6.66 -24.02 22.87
C ILE A 181 -5.67 -24.85 23.70
N GLU A 182 -5.56 -26.13 23.35
CA GLU A 182 -4.58 -27.07 23.89
C GLU A 182 -3.72 -27.58 22.72
N SER A 183 -2.50 -27.09 22.60
CA SER A 183 -1.63 -27.33 21.44
C SER A 183 -0.16 -27.19 21.79
N GLY A 184 0.76 -27.58 20.89
CA GLY A 184 2.21 -27.38 21.08
C GLY A 184 2.93 -28.40 21.98
N TRP A 185 2.24 -29.43 22.45
CA TRP A 185 2.87 -30.49 23.27
C TRP A 185 3.96 -31.30 22.53
N TRP A 186 3.99 -31.23 21.19
CA TRP A 186 4.97 -31.93 20.35
C TRP A 186 6.21 -31.11 19.99
N ASP A 187 6.17 -29.78 20.15
CA ASP A 187 7.26 -28.87 19.78
C ASP A 187 7.89 -28.13 20.97
N GLY A 188 7.38 -28.36 22.18
CA GLY A 188 7.92 -27.81 23.42
C GLY A 188 7.40 -26.41 23.77
N ASP A 189 6.50 -25.84 22.95
CA ASP A 189 5.78 -24.60 23.22
C ASP A 189 4.30 -24.91 23.52
N GLU A 190 4.10 -25.75 24.53
CA GLU A 190 2.78 -26.19 24.96
C GLU A 190 1.95 -25.01 25.49
N ALA A 191 0.76 -24.84 24.91
CA ALA A 191 -0.21 -23.84 25.32
C ALA A 191 -1.49 -24.55 25.75
N SER A 192 -1.94 -24.32 26.98
CA SER A 192 -3.24 -24.75 27.52
C SER A 192 -3.97 -23.52 28.03
N ARG A 193 -4.73 -22.88 27.12
CA ARG A 193 -5.30 -21.55 27.31
C ARG A 193 -6.79 -21.56 27.06
N ASP A 194 -7.54 -21.01 28.01
CA ASP A 194 -8.96 -20.71 27.84
C ASP A 194 -9.13 -19.25 27.44
N TYR A 195 -9.47 -19.00 26.18
CA TYR A 195 -9.67 -17.66 25.62
C TYR A 195 -11.11 -17.17 25.79
N PHE A 196 -11.25 -15.87 26.01
CA PHE A 196 -12.51 -15.17 26.20
C PHE A 196 -12.49 -13.83 25.46
N VAL A 197 -13.66 -13.41 25.00
CA VAL A 197 -13.90 -12.01 24.63
C VAL A 197 -14.33 -11.27 25.89
N ALA A 198 -13.63 -10.19 26.21
CA ALA A 198 -13.89 -9.38 27.39
C ALA A 198 -13.99 -7.89 27.04
N ARG A 199 -14.66 -7.14 27.89
CA ARG A 199 -14.78 -5.68 27.79
C ARG A 199 -14.10 -5.02 28.98
N PHE A 200 -13.24 -4.05 28.71
CA PHE A 200 -12.62 -3.21 29.73
C PHE A 200 -13.46 -1.98 30.06
N ALA A 201 -13.12 -1.26 31.14
CA ALA A 201 -13.87 -0.09 31.61
C ALA A 201 -14.03 1.04 30.57
N GLY A 202 -13.15 1.14 29.58
CA GLY A 202 -13.24 2.11 28.47
C GLY A 202 -14.03 1.60 27.25
N ASP A 203 -14.91 0.62 27.42
CA ASP A 203 -15.67 -0.08 26.36
C ASP A 203 -14.82 -0.81 25.30
N SER A 204 -13.50 -0.84 25.44
CA SER A 204 -12.62 -1.58 24.55
C SER A 204 -12.87 -3.09 24.65
N LEU A 205 -13.05 -3.74 23.50
CA LEU A 205 -13.17 -5.18 23.38
C LEU A 205 -11.78 -5.81 23.25
N ALA A 206 -11.52 -6.80 24.07
CA ALA A 206 -10.24 -7.47 24.19
C ALA A 206 -10.39 -8.98 24.14
N TRP A 207 -9.36 -9.62 23.60
CA TRP A 207 -9.20 -11.06 23.65
C TRP A 207 -8.22 -11.39 24.77
N ILE A 208 -8.74 -12.05 25.80
CA ILE A 208 -7.98 -12.40 27.00
C ILE A 208 -7.97 -13.91 27.15
N TYR A 209 -7.00 -14.46 27.85
CA TYR A 209 -7.01 -15.88 28.20
C TYR A 209 -6.66 -16.12 29.65
N ARG A 210 -7.04 -17.31 30.13
CA ARG A 210 -6.63 -17.86 31.41
C ARG A 210 -5.70 -19.05 31.20
N GLU A 211 -4.58 -19.05 31.91
CA GLU A 211 -3.58 -20.12 31.90
C GLU A 211 -2.99 -20.24 33.30
N ALA A 212 -2.87 -21.47 33.83
CA ALA A 212 -2.41 -21.74 35.19
C ALA A 212 -3.10 -20.91 36.29
N GLY A 213 -4.35 -20.51 36.06
CA GLY A 213 -5.14 -19.70 37.00
C GLY A 213 -4.96 -18.19 36.85
N GLU A 214 -4.03 -17.71 36.03
CA GLU A 214 -3.74 -16.29 35.81
C GLU A 214 -4.38 -15.77 34.52
N TRP A 215 -4.65 -14.46 34.47
CA TRP A 215 -5.31 -13.80 33.35
C TRP A 215 -4.34 -12.96 32.53
N PHE A 216 -4.44 -13.06 31.20
CA PHE A 216 -3.58 -12.36 30.26
C PHE A 216 -4.40 -11.66 29.17
N LEU A 217 -4.01 -10.44 28.82
CA LEU A 217 -4.45 -9.74 27.62
C LEU A 217 -3.58 -10.18 26.45
N HIS A 218 -4.20 -10.63 25.36
CA HIS A 218 -3.49 -11.14 24.19
C HIS A 218 -3.90 -10.46 22.87
N GLY A 219 -5.05 -9.78 22.82
CA GLY A 219 -5.39 -9.01 21.63
C GLY A 219 -6.50 -8.01 21.82
N LEU A 220 -6.67 -7.15 20.83
CA LEU A 220 -7.70 -6.10 20.78
C LEU A 220 -8.57 -6.27 19.54
N PHE A 221 -9.87 -6.12 19.72
CA PHE A 221 -10.83 -6.01 18.62
C PHE A 221 -10.95 -4.55 18.19
N ALA A 222 -11.18 -4.32 16.90
CA ALA A 222 -11.40 -2.99 16.30
C ALA A 222 -12.83 -2.47 16.54
#